data_AF-A0A7W9HRD6-F1
#
_entry.id   AF-A0A7W9HRD6-F1
#
_cell.length_a   1.000
_cell.length_b   1.000
_cell.length_c   1.000
_cell.angle_alpha   90.00
_cell.angle_beta   90.00
_cell.angle_gamma   90.00
#
_symmetry.space_group_name_H-M   'P 1'
#
loop_
_entity.id
_entity.type
_entity.pdbx_description
1 polymer ?
#
loop_
_entity_poly.entity_id
_entity_poly.type
_entity_poly.pdbx_seq_one_letter_code
_entity_poly.pdbx_strand_id
1 'polypeptide(L)'
;MTGRPAHFTDPRTLLVALEGGPKHRQWFFYADWLAARAATRRGRYWIGHPCAAERRYLPTDRYATNPDPAITDRHGLARVWIYVELTRWWNWQREYFTPEEIATNAKAQFDHEWGAA
;
A
#
# COMPACT_ATOMS: atom_id res chain seq x y z
N MET A 1 -26.50 -4.23 -5.40
CA MET A 1 -25.49 -4.09 -6.48
C MET A 1 -24.11 -4.29 -5.88
N THR A 2 -23.65 -5.54 -5.82
CA THR A 2 -22.36 -5.93 -5.25
C THR A 2 -21.35 -6.11 -6.39
N GLY A 3 -20.95 -5.02 -7.02
CA GLY A 3 -19.79 -5.00 -7.91
C GLY A 3 -18.53 -4.87 -7.09
N ARG A 4 -17.89 -5.98 -6.71
CA ARG A 4 -16.48 -5.93 -6.32
C ARG A 4 -15.70 -5.38 -7.53
N PRO A 5 -14.96 -4.26 -7.40
CA PRO A 5 -14.20 -3.76 -8.53
C PRO A 5 -13.15 -4.81 -8.93
N ALA A 6 -13.24 -5.30 -10.16
CA ALA A 6 -12.42 -6.37 -10.72
C ALA A 6 -10.97 -5.95 -11.06
N HIS A 7 -10.43 -4.92 -10.40
CA HIS A 7 -9.13 -4.31 -10.75
C HIS A 7 -8.04 -4.47 -9.69
N PHE A 8 -8.30 -5.17 -8.57
CA PHE A 8 -7.27 -5.40 -7.55
C PHE A 8 -6.18 -6.38 -7.99
N THR A 9 -6.39 -7.17 -9.03
CA THR A 9 -5.53 -8.30 -9.41
C THR A 9 -4.67 -8.05 -10.64
N ASP A 10 -4.55 -6.81 -11.11
CA ASP A 10 -3.62 -6.52 -12.20
C ASP A 10 -2.29 -5.99 -11.66
N PRO A 11 -1.27 -6.85 -11.45
CA PRO A 11 0.06 -6.47 -10.97
C PRO A 11 0.92 -5.79 -12.05
N ARG A 12 0.38 -5.47 -13.24
CA ARG A 12 1.17 -5.00 -14.39
C ARG A 12 1.93 -3.70 -14.17
N THR A 13 1.59 -2.89 -13.18
CA THR A 13 2.39 -1.71 -12.84
C THR A 13 3.29 -2.01 -11.65
N LEU A 14 4.60 -2.12 -11.90
CA LEU A 14 5.62 -2.23 -10.85
C LEU A 14 5.72 -0.97 -9.97
N LEU A 15 4.98 0.10 -10.28
CA LEU A 15 5.08 1.40 -9.64
C LEU A 15 3.79 1.81 -8.91
N VAL A 16 4.00 2.54 -7.81
CA VAL A 16 2.98 3.18 -6.98
C VAL A 16 3.25 4.67 -6.95
N ALA A 17 2.22 5.48 -7.23
CA ALA A 17 2.27 6.93 -7.08
C ALA A 17 1.39 7.36 -5.91
N LEU A 18 1.91 8.15 -4.99
CA LEU A 18 1.20 8.58 -3.79
C LEU A 18 0.57 9.97 -3.94
N GLU A 19 -0.72 10.07 -3.62
CA GLU A 19 -1.49 11.31 -3.68
C GLU A 19 -2.02 11.70 -2.30
N GLY A 20 -1.85 12.98 -1.93
CA GLY A 20 -2.19 13.50 -0.61
C GLY A 20 -1.28 13.04 0.52
N GLY A 21 -1.52 13.59 1.71
CA GLY A 21 -0.83 13.23 2.95
C GLY A 21 0.67 13.54 2.97
N PRO A 22 1.39 12.99 3.98
CA PRO A 22 2.81 13.29 4.21
C PRO A 22 3.78 12.83 3.11
N LYS A 23 3.35 11.92 2.23
CA LYS A 23 4.18 11.32 1.16
C LYS A 23 3.69 11.72 -0.23
N HIS A 24 2.95 12.83 -0.35
CA HIS A 24 2.42 13.30 -1.62
C HIS A 24 3.51 13.42 -2.70
N ARG A 25 3.19 13.00 -3.95
CA ARG A 25 4.07 13.00 -5.13
C ARG A 25 5.27 12.06 -5.05
N GLN A 26 5.32 11.18 -4.05
CA GLN A 26 6.35 10.16 -4.00
C GLN A 26 5.96 8.94 -4.85
N TRP A 27 6.98 8.34 -5.45
CA TRP A 27 6.86 7.17 -6.30
C TRP A 27 7.68 6.03 -5.71
N PHE A 28 7.11 4.83 -5.68
CA PHE A 28 7.74 3.62 -5.14
C PHE A 28 7.62 2.48 -6.14
N PHE A 29 8.56 1.55 -6.13
CA PHE A 29 8.26 0.22 -6.63
C PHE A 29 7.24 -0.45 -5.71
N TYR A 30 6.36 -1.27 -6.26
CA TYR A 30 5.28 -1.90 -5.50
C TYR A 30 5.83 -2.76 -4.36
N ALA A 31 6.92 -3.50 -4.59
CA ALA A 31 7.58 -4.29 -3.56
C ALA A 31 8.10 -3.44 -2.40
N ASP A 32 8.76 -2.31 -2.69
CA ASP A 32 9.26 -1.37 -1.68
C ASP A 32 8.11 -0.73 -0.91
N TRP A 33 7.01 -0.44 -1.59
CA TRP A 33 5.81 0.11 -0.98
C TRP A 33 5.19 -0.86 0.04
N LEU A 34 5.06 -2.14 -0.33
CA LEU A 34 4.60 -3.18 0.60
C LEU A 34 5.57 -3.35 1.78
N ALA A 35 6.88 -3.29 1.53
CA ALA A 35 7.90 -3.38 2.58
C ALA A 35 7.81 -2.20 3.57
N ALA A 36 7.59 -0.98 3.08
CA ALA A 36 7.41 0.21 3.91
C ALA A 36 6.18 0.06 4.82
N ARG A 37 5.04 -0.37 4.27
CA ARG A 37 3.82 -0.63 5.06
C ARG A 37 4.05 -1.70 6.12
N ALA A 38 4.70 -2.82 5.78
CA ALA A 38 5.06 -3.87 6.72
C ALA A 38 5.98 -3.35 7.85
N ALA A 39 6.96 -2.51 7.53
CA ALA A 39 7.86 -1.91 8.52
C ALA A 39 7.11 -1.08 9.57
N THR A 40 6.11 -0.28 9.16
CA THR A 40 5.30 0.49 10.11
C THR A 40 4.47 -0.38 11.06
N ARG A 41 4.04 -1.58 10.62
CA ARG A 41 3.36 -2.57 11.48
C ARG A 41 4.32 -3.20 12.49
N ARG A 42 5.54 -3.55 12.06
CA ARG A 42 6.59 -4.06 12.96
C ARG A 42 6.94 -3.07 14.06
N GLY A 43 6.91 -1.77 13.75
CA GLY A 43 7.06 -0.69 14.73
C GLY A 43 5.91 -0.56 15.72
N ARG A 44 4.83 -1.35 15.58
CA ARG A 44 3.62 -1.37 16.44
C ARG A 44 2.97 0.01 16.64
N TYR A 45 3.20 0.93 15.71
CA TYR A 45 2.54 2.23 15.75
C TYR A 45 1.03 2.05 15.63
N TRP A 46 0.26 2.87 16.34
CA TRP A 46 -1.18 2.98 16.07
C TRP A 46 -1.41 3.63 14.70
N ILE A 47 -2.51 3.31 14.00
CA ILE A 47 -2.81 3.81 12.64
C ILE A 47 -2.84 5.35 12.55
N GLY A 48 -3.18 6.03 13.65
CA GLY A 48 -3.17 7.49 13.73
C GLY A 48 -1.83 8.14 14.03
N HIS A 49 -0.81 7.35 14.37
CA HIS A 49 0.53 7.87 14.58
C HIS A 49 1.16 8.33 13.25
N PRO A 50 1.94 9.42 13.22
CA PRO A 50 2.61 9.89 12.00
C PRO A 50 3.48 8.82 11.32
N CYS A 51 4.18 7.98 12.10
CA CYS A 51 4.99 6.86 11.59
C CYS A 51 4.18 5.70 11.00
N ALA A 52 2.85 5.77 11.01
CA ALA A 52 1.95 4.82 10.36
C ALA A 52 1.34 5.37 9.07
N ALA A 53 1.83 6.52 8.56
CA ALA A 53 1.27 7.20 7.40
C ALA A 53 1.12 6.29 6.18
N GLU A 54 2.07 5.40 5.94
CA GLU A 54 2.10 4.47 4.81
C GLU A 54 0.89 3.52 4.79
N ARG A 55 0.37 3.16 5.97
CA ARG A 55 -0.81 2.30 6.10
C ARG A 55 -2.13 3.01 5.82
N ARG A 56 -2.11 4.35 5.78
CA ARG A 56 -3.28 5.19 5.53
C ARG A 56 -3.53 5.49 4.06
N TYR A 57 -2.74 4.94 3.15
CA TYR A 57 -2.98 5.03 1.72
C TYR A 57 -3.79 3.84 1.22
N LEU A 58 -4.74 4.10 0.32
CA LEU A 58 -5.52 3.09 -0.38
C LEU A 58 -5.27 3.11 -1.88
N PRO A 59 -5.22 1.96 -2.55
CA PRO A 59 -5.15 1.90 -4.01
C PRO A 59 -6.43 2.49 -4.62
N THR A 60 -6.26 3.17 -5.74
CA THR A 60 -7.36 3.64 -6.59
C THR A 60 -7.34 2.91 -7.93
N ASP A 61 -8.37 3.13 -8.74
CA ASP A 61 -8.46 2.72 -10.15
C ASP A 61 -7.70 3.67 -11.09
N ARG A 62 -7.24 4.82 -10.58
CA ARG A 62 -6.48 5.81 -11.35
C ARG A 62 -5.02 5.38 -11.52
N TYR A 63 -4.45 5.80 -12.64
CA TYR A 63 -3.04 5.65 -12.95
C TYR A 63 -2.40 7.01 -13.22
N ALA A 64 -1.11 7.10 -12.96
CA ALA A 64 -0.29 8.25 -13.26
C ALA A 64 0.96 7.82 -14.03
N THR A 65 1.50 8.72 -14.83
CA THR A 65 2.83 8.58 -15.45
C THR A 65 3.73 9.65 -14.86
N ASN A 66 4.97 9.30 -14.51
CA ASN A 66 5.90 10.27 -13.97
C ASN A 66 6.31 11.24 -15.10
N PRO A 67 5.99 12.55 -15.02
CA PRO A 67 6.34 13.48 -16.08
C PRO A 67 7.81 13.94 -16.00
N ASP A 68 8.53 13.60 -14.93
CA ASP A 68 9.91 14.02 -14.73
C ASP A 68 10.88 13.13 -15.51
N PRO A 69 11.54 13.65 -16.55
CA PRO A 69 12.48 12.88 -17.37
C PRO A 69 13.77 12.52 -16.62
N ALA A 70 14.07 13.17 -15.48
CA ALA A 70 15.27 12.88 -14.70
C ALA A 70 15.15 11.59 -13.86
N ILE A 71 13.91 11.12 -13.62
CA ILE A 71 13.66 9.91 -12.82
C ILE A 71 13.53 8.71 -13.76
N THR A 72 14.68 8.14 -14.14
CA THR A 72 14.75 7.06 -15.14
C THR A 72 14.37 5.69 -14.57
N ASP A 73 14.58 5.44 -13.28
CA ASP A 73 14.27 4.17 -12.60
C ASP A 73 12.77 4.01 -12.28
N ARG A 74 12.04 5.13 -12.18
CA ARG A 74 10.59 5.15 -11.88
C ARG A 74 9.79 5.82 -13.00
N HIS A 75 10.24 5.62 -14.23
CA HIS A 75 9.53 6.03 -15.42
C HIS A 75 8.58 4.91 -15.87
N GLY A 76 7.27 5.17 -15.87
CA GLY A 76 6.26 4.18 -16.24
C GLY A 76 4.88 4.51 -15.69
N LEU A 77 3.92 3.66 -16.06
CA LEU A 77 2.56 3.73 -15.51
C LEU A 77 2.59 3.25 -14.06
N ALA A 78 2.09 4.05 -13.14
CA ALA A 78 1.96 3.71 -11.72
C ALA A 78 0.49 3.76 -11.30
N ARG A 79 0.08 2.81 -10.47
CA ARG A 79 -1.23 2.89 -9.81
C ARG A 79 -1.19 3.99 -8.76
N VAL A 80 -2.20 4.86 -8.76
CA VAL A 80 -2.33 5.93 -7.76
C VAL A 80 -2.89 5.36 -6.47
N TRP A 81 -2.25 5.71 -5.37
CA TRP A 81 -2.69 5.42 -4.01
C TRP A 81 -2.98 6.74 -3.29
N ILE A 82 -4.18 6.88 -2.73
CA ILE A 82 -4.63 8.11 -2.09
C ILE A 82 -4.55 8.00 -0.57
N TYR A 83 -4.06 9.07 0.06
CA TYR A 83 -4.07 9.20 1.50
C TYR A 83 -5.49 9.35 2.04
N VAL A 84 -5.83 8.55 3.04
CA VAL A 84 -7.12 8.60 3.72
C VAL A 84 -6.92 9.20 5.12
N GLU A 85 -7.63 10.30 5.36
CA GLU A 85 -7.65 10.97 6.65
C GLU A 85 -8.18 10.07 7.77
N LEU A 86 -7.70 10.30 9.00
CA LEU A 86 -8.04 9.45 10.16
C LEU A 86 -9.54 9.38 10.43
N THR A 87 -10.26 10.49 10.24
CA THR A 87 -11.71 10.55 10.41
C THR A 87 -12.45 9.57 9.51
N ARG A 88 -11.95 9.33 8.28
CA ARG A 88 -12.52 8.33 7.37
C ARG A 88 -12.16 6.90 7.76
N TRP A 89 -10.97 6.69 8.32
CA TRP A 89 -10.54 5.38 8.84
C TRP A 89 -11.39 4.90 10.02
N TRP A 90 -11.78 5.80 10.92
CA TRP A 90 -12.64 5.46 12.06
C TRP A 90 -13.96 4.82 11.64
N ASN A 91 -14.50 5.21 10.48
CA ASN A 91 -15.73 4.64 9.95
C ASN A 91 -15.57 3.19 9.47
N TRP A 92 -14.36 2.77 9.11
CA TRP A 92 -14.09 1.40 8.65
C TRP A 92 -13.72 0.45 9.78
N GLN A 93 -13.34 0.98 10.95
CA GLN A 93 -12.94 0.24 12.15
C GLN A 93 -11.78 -0.77 11.97
N ARG A 94 -11.19 -0.86 10.78
CA ARG A 94 -10.16 -1.83 10.43
C ARG A 94 -9.19 -1.24 9.43
N GLU A 95 -7.93 -1.62 9.55
CA GLU A 95 -6.88 -1.34 8.57
C GLU A 95 -7.14 -2.10 7.26
N TYR A 96 -6.86 -1.47 6.11
CA TYR A 96 -6.88 -2.10 4.80
C TYR A 96 -5.55 -2.83 4.55
N PHE A 97 -5.66 -4.10 4.16
CA PHE A 97 -4.54 -4.91 3.69
C PHE A 97 -4.76 -5.24 2.22
N THR A 98 -3.69 -5.14 1.41
CA THR A 98 -3.75 -5.68 0.05
C THR A 98 -3.81 -7.21 0.07
N PRO A 99 -4.26 -7.85 -1.02
CA PRO A 99 -4.18 -9.30 -1.15
C PRO A 99 -2.76 -9.86 -0.90
N GLU A 100 -1.72 -9.17 -1.36
CA GLU A 100 -0.32 -9.55 -1.16
C GLU A 100 0.12 -9.43 0.30
N GLU A 101 -0.33 -8.39 1.01
CA GLU A 101 -0.09 -8.25 2.45
C GLU A 101 -0.78 -9.37 3.24
N ILE A 102 -2.00 -9.77 2.85
CA ILE A 102 -2.72 -10.90 3.46
C ILE A 102 -1.97 -12.21 3.21
N ALA A 103 -1.56 -12.47 1.96
CA ALA A 103 -0.81 -13.68 1.61
C ALA A 103 0.53 -13.77 2.36
N THR A 104 1.25 -12.65 2.48
CA THR A 104 2.52 -12.57 3.21
C THR A 104 2.33 -12.83 4.70
N ASN A 105 1.30 -12.24 5.30
CA ASN A 105 1.00 -12.45 6.73
C ASN A 105 0.56 -13.89 7.01
N ALA A 106 -0.26 -14.47 6.14
CA ALA A 106 -0.70 -15.86 6.25
C ALA A 106 0.48 -16.83 6.17
N LYS A 107 1.42 -16.58 5.25
CA LYS A 107 2.66 -17.36 5.16
C LYS A 107 3.52 -17.23 6.41
N ALA A 108 3.71 -16.00 6.91
CA ALA A 108 4.50 -15.77 8.12
C ALA A 108 3.90 -16.47 9.35
N GLN A 109 2.57 -16.50 9.46
CA GLN A 109 1.88 -17.22 10.54
C GLN A 109 2.08 -18.74 10.41
N PHE A 110 1.92 -19.29 9.20
CA PHE A 110 2.16 -20.72 8.95
C PHE A 110 3.61 -21.12 9.27
N ASP A 111 4.59 -20.35 8.80
CA ASP A 111 6.02 -20.63 9.04
C ASP A 111 6.37 -20.55 10.54
N HIS A 112 5.74 -19.64 11.30
CA HIS A 112 5.92 -19.56 12.75
C HIS A 112 5.29 -20.75 13.50
N GLU A 113 4.11 -21.21 13.07
CA GLU A 113 3.38 -22.30 13.73
C GLU A 113 3.94 -23.69 13.39
N TRP A 114 4.51 -23.86 12.19
CA TRP A 114 4.85 -25.19 11.64
C TRP A 114 6.31 -25.34 11.16
N GLY A 115 7.07 -24.25 11.08
CA GLY A 115 8.47 -24.26 10.62
C GLY A 115 9.53 -24.40 11.71
N ALA A 116 9.14 -24.54 12.98
CA ALA A 116 10.05 -24.69 14.13
C ALA A 116 10.35 -26.16 14.50
N ALA A 117 10.28 -27.08 13.53
CA ALA A 117 10.58 -28.50 13.70
C ALA A 117 12.02 -28.82 13.28
#